data_AF-A0A498IIB9-F1
#
_entry.id   AF-A0A498IIB9-F1
#
_cell.length_a   1.000
_cell.length_b   1.000
_cell.length_c   1.000
_cell.angle_alpha   90.00
_cell.angle_beta   90.00
_cell.angle_gamma   90.00
#
_symmetry.space_group_name_H-M   'P 1'
#
loop_
_entity.id
_entity.type
_entity.pdbx_description
1 polymer ?
#
loop_
_entity_poly.entity_id
_entity_poly.type
_entity_poly.pdbx_seq_one_letter_code
_entity_poly.pdbx_strand_id
1 'polypeptide(L)'
;MFHQGKFTKVIHEDEKSLLTCNDGVTIQASMVLDATGFSKCLVHCDKPYNLEVEEHPSNGDKMRFALKNNFELKERNGRIPTFLYAKPFSSNMIFLEETSLVAQPGLPMKDIQEMMAARLKHLGIKVKSIEEDEHCVIPMGG
;
A
#
# COMPACT_ATOMS: atom_id res chain seq x y z
N MET A 1 13.87 -2.44 30.93
CA MET A 1 13.48 -1.02 31.19
C MET A 1 13.12 -0.42 29.84
N PHE A 2 12.00 0.29 29.73
CA PHE A 2 11.61 0.98 28.50
C PHE A 2 11.76 2.48 28.68
N HIS A 3 12.35 3.13 27.68
CA HIS A 3 12.41 4.59 27.63
C HIS A 3 11.21 5.10 26.83
N GLN A 4 10.43 6.01 27.41
CA GLN A 4 9.29 6.64 26.75
C GLN A 4 9.69 8.03 26.27
N GLY A 5 9.92 8.18 24.97
CA GLY A 5 10.29 9.44 24.34
C GLY A 5 9.99 9.41 22.84
N LYS A 6 9.80 10.57 22.22
CA LYS A 6 9.66 10.66 20.77
C LYS A 6 11.05 10.78 20.16
N PHE A 7 11.32 9.89 19.23
CA PHE A 7 12.56 9.91 18.48
C PHE A 7 12.66 11.11 17.53
N THR A 8 13.84 11.70 17.39
CA THR A 8 14.06 12.87 16.51
C THR A 8 15.19 12.71 15.49
N LYS A 9 16.29 12.01 15.84
CA LYS A 9 17.46 11.88 14.95
C LYS A 9 18.30 10.63 15.23
N VAL A 10 18.67 9.91 14.17
CA VAL A 10 19.61 8.76 14.23
C VAL A 10 20.92 9.13 13.57
N ILE A 11 22.02 8.69 14.15
CA ILE A 11 23.35 8.71 13.53
C ILE A 11 23.88 7.28 13.59
N HIS A 12 24.23 6.74 12.43
CA HIS A 12 24.87 5.42 12.32
C HIS A 12 26.39 5.61 12.25
N GLU A 13 27.09 5.02 13.21
CA GLU A 13 28.56 4.87 13.23
C GLU A 13 28.91 3.42 12.88
N ASP A 14 30.21 3.12 12.71
CA ASP A 14 30.68 1.81 12.25
C ASP A 14 30.27 0.64 13.18
N GLU A 15 30.19 0.87 14.50
CA GLU A 15 29.91 -0.17 15.49
C GLU A 15 28.57 -0.01 16.22
N LYS A 16 27.94 1.17 16.09
CA LYS A 16 26.74 1.52 16.86
C LYS A 16 25.92 2.61 16.22
N SER A 17 24.67 2.71 16.65
CA SER A 17 23.76 3.78 16.32
C SER A 17 23.47 4.63 17.56
N LEU A 18 23.47 5.95 17.37
CA LEU A 18 23.14 6.95 18.38
C LEU A 18 21.75 7.52 18.08
N LEU A 19 20.85 7.38 19.04
CA LEU A 19 19.45 7.76 18.96
C LEU A 19 19.19 8.97 19.86
N THR A 20 18.73 10.10 19.30
CA THR A 20 18.36 11.29 20.09
C THR A 20 16.84 11.41 20.22
N CYS A 21 16.36 11.47 21.46
CA CYS A 21 14.96 11.66 21.81
C CYS A 21 14.64 13.15 22.05
N ASN A 22 13.36 13.50 21.94
CA ASN A 22 12.86 14.88 22.09
C ASN A 22 13.01 15.45 23.50
N ASP A 23 13.20 14.59 24.49
CA ASP A 23 13.48 14.93 25.88
C ASP A 23 14.99 15.13 26.15
N GLY A 24 15.82 15.04 25.11
CA GLY A 24 17.26 15.20 25.18
C GLY A 24 18.02 13.93 25.58
N VAL A 25 17.34 12.80 25.80
CA VAL A 25 18.00 11.53 26.09
C VAL A 25 18.64 10.96 24.83
N THR A 26 19.87 10.45 24.99
CA THR A 26 20.59 9.74 23.93
C THR A 26 20.72 8.26 24.26
N ILE A 27 20.27 7.40 23.35
CA ILE A 27 20.35 5.94 23.49
C ILE A 27 21.37 5.39 22.49
N GLN A 28 22.23 4.48 22.94
CA GLN A 28 23.15 3.74 22.09
C GLN A 28 22.59 2.33 21.82
N ALA A 29 22.61 1.91 20.56
CA ALA A 29 22.16 0.58 20.16
C ALA A 29 23.03 0.03 19.03
N SER A 30 23.28 -1.28 19.03
CA SER A 30 23.94 -1.97 17.91
C SER A 30 23.01 -2.20 16.71
N MET A 31 21.69 -2.13 16.93
CA MET A 31 20.66 -2.30 15.89
C MET A 31 19.48 -1.35 16.15
N VAL A 32 18.93 -0.79 15.08
CA VAL A 32 17.73 0.06 15.13
C VAL A 32 16.68 -0.50 14.18
N LEU A 33 15.47 -0.72 14.70
CA LEU A 33 14.32 -1.13 13.91
C LEU A 33 13.36 0.06 13.76
N ASP A 34 13.21 0.58 12.55
CA ASP A 34 12.23 1.63 12.27
C ASP A 34 10.83 1.04 12.17
N ALA A 35 10.02 1.27 13.21
CA ALA A 35 8.60 0.95 13.25
C ALA A 35 7.73 2.22 13.30
N THR A 36 8.23 3.36 12.81
CA THR A 36 7.53 4.66 12.87
C THR A 36 6.38 4.80 11.86
N GLY A 37 6.16 3.77 11.04
CA GLY A 37 5.07 3.70 10.07
C GLY A 37 5.17 4.81 9.02
N PHE A 38 4.06 5.50 8.76
CA PHE A 38 3.98 6.57 7.75
C PHE A 38 4.96 7.73 7.99
N SER A 39 5.41 7.93 9.24
CA SER A 39 6.27 9.07 9.59
C SER A 39 7.70 8.95 9.01
N LYS A 40 8.10 7.77 8.52
CA LYS A 40 9.38 7.48 7.83
C LYS A 40 10.58 8.23 8.43
N CYS A 41 10.73 8.18 9.76
CA CYS A 41 11.65 9.08 10.48
C CYS A 41 13.12 8.64 10.45
N LEU A 42 13.42 7.35 10.22
CA LEU A 42 14.80 6.83 10.25
C LEU A 42 15.29 6.40 8.87
N VAL A 43 14.41 5.78 8.09
CA VAL A 43 14.73 5.29 6.75
C VAL A 43 14.00 6.14 5.73
N HIS A 44 14.76 6.89 4.93
CA HIS A 44 14.21 7.58 3.77
C HIS A 44 13.92 6.54 2.69
N CYS A 45 12.66 6.16 2.55
CA CYS A 45 12.19 5.39 1.41
C CYS A 45 11.58 6.37 0.40
N ASP A 46 12.34 6.68 -0.66
CA ASP A 46 12.10 7.71 -1.67
C ASP A 46 10.80 7.56 -2.46
N LYS A 47 10.06 6.45 -2.30
CA LYS A 47 8.93 6.13 -3.15
C LYS A 47 7.60 6.31 -2.42
N PRO A 48 6.70 7.17 -2.93
CA PRO A 48 5.30 7.18 -2.52
C PRO A 48 4.52 6.06 -3.22
N TYR A 49 3.74 5.31 -2.45
CA TYR A 49 2.92 4.17 -2.92
C TYR A 49 1.61 4.62 -3.57
N ASN A 50 1.66 5.39 -4.66
CA ASN A 50 0.47 6.06 -5.20
C ASN A 50 0.43 6.02 -6.75
N LEU A 51 -0.74 6.33 -7.32
CA LEU A 51 -0.88 6.66 -8.73
C LEU A 51 -1.63 7.99 -8.89
N GLU A 52 -1.25 8.75 -9.93
CA GLU A 52 -1.94 9.99 -10.29
C GLU A 52 -3.08 9.71 -11.28
N VAL A 53 -4.24 10.32 -11.03
CA VAL A 53 -5.45 10.20 -11.86
C VAL A 53 -5.97 11.57 -12.28
N GLU A 54 -6.77 11.63 -13.34
CA GLU A 54 -7.47 12.87 -13.72
C GLU A 54 -8.41 13.36 -12.63
N GLU A 55 -9.27 12.46 -12.14
CA GLU A 55 -10.24 12.70 -11.07
C GLU A 55 -10.69 11.32 -10.56
N HIS A 56 -11.10 11.23 -9.30
CA HIS A 56 -11.73 10.02 -8.78
C HIS A 56 -12.95 10.38 -7.91
N PRO A 57 -14.00 9.54 -7.90
CA PRO A 57 -15.28 9.88 -7.28
C PRO A 57 -15.31 9.76 -5.74
N SER A 58 -14.17 9.67 -5.04
CA SER A 58 -14.18 9.26 -3.63
C SER A 58 -14.36 10.45 -2.66
N ASN A 59 -15.39 10.36 -1.81
CA ASN A 59 -15.66 11.26 -0.68
C ASN A 59 -15.40 10.62 0.70
N GLY A 60 -14.76 9.43 0.77
CA GLY A 60 -14.56 8.71 2.04
C GLY A 60 -13.89 7.34 1.92
N ASP A 61 -13.55 6.79 3.09
CA ASP A 61 -12.37 5.95 3.37
C ASP A 61 -12.39 4.48 2.89
N LYS A 62 -13.47 3.96 2.30
CA LYS A 62 -13.54 2.56 1.85
C LYS A 62 -14.46 2.39 0.65
N MET A 63 -13.88 2.07 -0.50
CA MET A 63 -14.65 1.71 -1.69
C MET A 63 -14.46 0.23 -2.00
N ARG A 64 -15.56 -0.53 -2.02
CA ARG A 64 -15.61 -1.87 -2.62
C ARG A 64 -16.29 -1.72 -3.98
N PHE A 65 -15.54 -1.95 -5.05
CA PHE A 65 -16.07 -1.77 -6.40
C PHE A 65 -16.57 -3.09 -6.98
N ALA A 66 -17.70 -3.07 -7.70
CA ALA A 66 -18.25 -4.24 -8.38
C ALA A 66 -17.96 -4.19 -9.89
N LEU A 67 -17.65 -5.34 -10.50
CA LEU A 67 -17.56 -5.47 -11.96
C LEU A 67 -18.98 -5.39 -12.53
N LYS A 68 -19.29 -4.40 -13.38
CA LYS A 68 -20.64 -4.25 -13.98
C LYS A 68 -20.72 -4.51 -15.48
N ASN A 69 -19.65 -4.28 -16.24
CA ASN A 69 -19.74 -4.16 -17.71
C ASN A 69 -19.01 -5.26 -18.51
N ASN A 70 -18.52 -6.33 -17.87
CA ASN A 70 -17.88 -7.46 -18.56
C ASN A 70 -18.42 -8.79 -18.01
N PHE A 71 -19.13 -9.56 -18.83
CA PHE A 71 -19.81 -10.80 -18.43
C PHE A 71 -18.81 -11.91 -18.07
N GLU A 72 -17.77 -12.10 -18.88
CA GLU A 72 -16.74 -13.12 -18.62
C GLU A 72 -15.96 -12.83 -17.33
N LEU A 73 -15.57 -11.57 -17.12
CA LEU A 73 -14.90 -11.17 -15.88
C LEU A 73 -15.82 -11.27 -14.66
N LYS A 74 -17.12 -10.99 -14.80
CA LYS A 74 -18.10 -11.22 -13.73
C LYS A 74 -18.21 -12.69 -13.37
N GLU A 75 -18.32 -13.58 -14.36
CA GLU A 75 -18.36 -15.02 -14.09
C GLU A 75 -17.08 -15.49 -13.40
N ARG A 76 -15.91 -15.09 -13.91
CA ARG A 76 -14.61 -15.42 -13.32
C ARG A 76 -14.52 -14.93 -11.87
N ASN A 77 -14.88 -13.67 -11.62
CA ASN A 77 -14.91 -13.10 -10.27
C ASN A 77 -15.96 -13.74 -9.37
N GLY A 78 -17.04 -14.29 -9.93
CA GLY A 78 -18.03 -15.08 -9.18
C GLY A 78 -17.48 -16.43 -8.72
N ARG A 79 -16.56 -17.04 -9.48
CA ARG A 79 -15.92 -18.31 -9.13
C ARG A 79 -14.75 -18.12 -8.16
N ILE A 80 -13.89 -17.14 -8.42
CA ILE A 80 -12.75 -16.79 -7.58
C ILE A 80 -12.79 -15.29 -7.32
N PRO A 81 -13.28 -14.85 -6.14
CA PRO A 81 -13.54 -13.45 -5.88
C PRO A 81 -12.26 -12.65 -5.65
N THR A 82 -12.24 -11.48 -6.27
CA THR A 82 -11.28 -10.40 -6.06
C THR A 82 -12.02 -9.15 -5.61
N PHE A 83 -11.33 -8.25 -4.91
CA PHE A 83 -11.84 -6.92 -4.61
C PHE A 83 -10.78 -5.85 -4.81
N LEU A 84 -11.23 -4.67 -5.24
CA LEU A 84 -10.41 -3.47 -5.32
C LEU A 84 -10.55 -2.67 -4.04
N TYR A 85 -9.47 -2.51 -3.30
CA TYR A 85 -9.30 -1.49 -2.28
C TYR A 85 -8.77 -0.21 -2.91
N ALA A 86 -9.30 0.93 -2.47
CA ALA A 86 -8.88 2.23 -2.96
C ALA A 86 -8.81 3.23 -1.81
N LYS A 87 -7.70 3.95 -1.70
CA LYS A 87 -7.46 4.95 -0.66
C LYS A 87 -7.00 6.26 -1.30
N PRO A 88 -7.80 7.33 -1.26
CA PRO A 88 -7.38 8.63 -1.79
C PRO A 88 -6.37 9.31 -0.86
N PHE A 89 -5.39 10.01 -1.44
CA PHE A 89 -4.47 10.91 -0.73
C PHE A 89 -4.78 12.39 -1.02
N SER A 90 -5.19 12.69 -2.25
CA SER A 90 -5.67 14.00 -2.71
C SER A 90 -6.70 13.79 -3.83
N SER A 91 -7.24 14.86 -4.42
CA SER A 91 -8.20 14.80 -5.53
C SER A 91 -7.69 14.12 -6.81
N ASN A 92 -6.36 14.06 -6.97
CA ASN A 92 -5.70 13.48 -8.15
C ASN A 92 -4.74 12.35 -7.79
N MET A 93 -4.64 11.94 -6.52
CA MET A 93 -3.68 10.93 -6.09
C MET A 93 -4.38 9.88 -5.24
N ILE A 94 -4.28 8.62 -5.67
CA ILE A 94 -5.00 7.49 -5.06
C ILE A 94 -4.08 6.26 -4.97
N PHE A 95 -4.26 5.43 -3.95
CA PHE A 95 -3.71 4.07 -3.92
C PHE A 95 -4.81 3.09 -4.32
N LEU A 96 -4.44 2.11 -5.14
CA LEU A 96 -5.32 1.07 -5.64
C LEU A 96 -4.68 -0.30 -5.44
N GLU A 97 -5.46 -1.25 -4.94
CA GLU A 97 -5.00 -2.63 -4.69
C GLU A 97 -6.12 -3.61 -5.05
N GLU A 98 -5.93 -4.43 -6.08
CA GLU A 98 -6.86 -5.53 -6.39
C GLU A 98 -6.33 -6.82 -5.75
N THR A 99 -7.11 -7.41 -4.86
CA THR A 99 -6.65 -8.49 -3.98
C THR A 99 -7.56 -9.72 -4.06
N SER A 100 -6.96 -10.90 -4.08
CA SER A 100 -7.62 -12.19 -3.89
C SER A 100 -7.20 -12.80 -2.56
N LEU A 101 -8.14 -13.04 -1.65
CA LEU A 101 -7.84 -13.56 -0.31
C LEU A 101 -7.90 -15.09 -0.21
N VAL A 102 -8.64 -15.73 -1.12
CA VAL A 102 -9.08 -17.13 -0.96
C VAL A 102 -8.70 -18.04 -2.13
N ALA A 103 -8.05 -17.49 -3.16
CA ALA A 103 -7.65 -18.30 -4.31
C ALA A 103 -6.55 -19.30 -3.93
N GLN A 104 -6.78 -20.58 -4.24
CA GLN A 104 -5.80 -21.63 -4.10
C GLN A 104 -5.82 -22.53 -5.36
N PRO A 105 -4.73 -22.55 -6.15
CA PRO A 105 -3.52 -21.72 -6.05
C PRO A 105 -3.84 -20.23 -6.24
N GLY A 106 -2.89 -19.36 -5.86
CA GLY A 106 -3.02 -17.91 -6.05
C GLY A 106 -3.28 -17.54 -7.52
N LEU A 107 -3.99 -16.44 -7.74
CA LEU A 107 -4.34 -16.00 -9.10
C LEU A 107 -3.11 -15.49 -9.86
N PRO A 108 -3.02 -15.74 -11.19
CA PRO A 108 -2.01 -15.10 -12.02
C PRO A 108 -2.14 -13.58 -11.97
N MET A 109 -1.02 -12.86 -11.91
CA MET A 109 -1.03 -11.39 -11.83
C MET A 109 -1.77 -10.73 -13.01
N LYS A 110 -1.66 -11.31 -14.21
CA LYS A 110 -2.38 -10.85 -15.40
C LYS A 110 -3.90 -10.81 -15.19
N ASP A 111 -4.45 -11.78 -14.46
CA ASP A 111 -5.88 -11.85 -14.18
C ASP A 111 -6.29 -10.75 -13.19
N ILE A 112 -5.48 -10.52 -12.15
CA ILE A 112 -5.69 -9.42 -11.19
C ILE A 112 -5.65 -8.06 -11.90
N GLN A 113 -4.66 -7.84 -12.76
CA GLN A 113 -4.51 -6.60 -13.54
C GLN A 113 -5.70 -6.38 -14.48
N GLU A 114 -6.19 -7.43 -15.14
CA GLU A 114 -7.35 -7.36 -16.03
C GLU A 114 -8.63 -6.98 -15.26
N MET A 115 -8.83 -7.55 -14.05
CA MET A 115 -9.94 -7.19 -13.17
C MET A 115 -9.84 -5.73 -12.72
N MET A 116 -8.67 -5.28 -12.27
CA MET A 116 -8.44 -3.90 -11.86
C MET A 116 -8.74 -2.94 -13.03
N ALA A 117 -8.18 -3.18 -14.21
CA ALA A 117 -8.41 -2.35 -15.39
C ALA A 117 -9.89 -2.26 -15.76
N ALA A 118 -10.63 -3.38 -15.69
CA ALA A 118 -12.07 -3.41 -15.94
C ALA A 118 -12.86 -2.58 -14.91
N ARG A 119 -12.46 -2.60 -13.63
CA ARG A 119 -13.08 -1.76 -12.59
C ARG A 119 -12.76 -0.29 -12.79
N LEU A 120 -11.50 0.07 -13.05
CA LEU A 120 -11.12 1.48 -13.30
C LEU A 120 -11.86 2.06 -14.50
N LYS A 121 -11.94 1.29 -15.60
CA LYS A 121 -12.74 1.66 -16.77
C LYS A 121 -14.22 1.86 -16.42
N HIS A 122 -14.78 0.99 -15.58
CA HIS A 122 -16.17 1.13 -15.13
C HIS A 122 -16.40 2.39 -14.28
N LEU A 123 -15.39 2.77 -13.49
CA LEU A 123 -15.42 3.94 -12.61
C LEU A 123 -15.09 5.26 -13.32
N GLY A 124 -14.69 5.20 -14.58
CA GLY A 124 -14.20 6.37 -15.32
C GLY A 124 -12.87 6.90 -14.79
N ILE A 125 -12.14 6.11 -13.99
CA ILE A 125 -10.82 6.49 -13.48
C ILE A 125 -9.82 6.33 -14.62
N LYS A 126 -9.15 7.43 -14.98
CA LYS A 126 -8.07 7.44 -15.97
C LYS A 126 -6.76 7.70 -15.25
N VAL A 127 -5.85 6.73 -15.36
CA VAL A 127 -4.51 6.79 -14.79
C VAL A 127 -3.63 7.67 -15.68
N LYS A 128 -2.94 8.64 -15.09
CA LYS A 128 -1.97 9.51 -15.77
C LYS A 128 -0.55 8.97 -15.62
N SER A 129 -0.16 8.67 -14.39
CA SER A 129 1.13 8.10 -14.03
C SER A 129 0.96 7.04 -12.94
N ILE A 130 1.88 6.09 -12.92
CA ILE A 130 2.03 5.11 -11.85
C ILE A 130 3.34 5.43 -11.17
N GLU A 131 3.33 5.81 -9.89
CA GLU A 131 4.55 6.10 -9.16
C GLU A 131 5.26 4.81 -8.74
N GLU A 132 4.48 3.79 -8.34
CA GLU A 132 4.98 2.49 -7.93
C GLU A 132 3.98 1.37 -8.23
N ASP A 133 4.48 0.17 -8.60
CA ASP A 133 3.72 -1.06 -8.81
C ASP A 133 4.33 -2.16 -7.91
N GLU A 134 3.51 -2.81 -7.09
CA GLU A 134 3.94 -3.85 -6.16
C GLU A 134 3.14 -5.13 -6.36
N HIS A 135 3.83 -6.26 -6.46
CA HIS A 135 3.22 -7.58 -6.58
C HIS A 135 3.44 -8.35 -5.29
N CYS A 136 2.36 -8.55 -4.52
CA CYS A 136 2.42 -9.23 -3.24
C CYS A 136 1.73 -10.60 -3.30
N VAL A 137 2.37 -11.61 -2.72
CA VAL A 137 1.76 -12.92 -2.45
C VAL A 137 1.98 -13.21 -0.97
N ILE A 138 0.87 -13.28 -0.23
CA ILE A 138 0.89 -13.65 1.18
C ILE A 138 0.44 -15.12 1.26
N PRO A 139 1.37 -16.07 1.48
CA PRO A 139 0.97 -17.45 1.69
C PRO A 139 0.21 -17.55 3.00
N MET A 140 -1.12 -17.60 2.91
CA MET A 140 -1.97 -17.87 4.06
C MET A 140 -1.74 -19.33 4.46
N GLY A 141 -1.18 -19.56 5.64
CA GLY A 141 -0.86 -20.90 6.13
C GLY A 141 -2.10 -21.78 6.22
N GLY A 142 -2.00 -22.98 5.64
CA GLY A 142 -2.95 -24.09 5.76
C GLY A 142 -2.18 -25.38 6.01
#